data_AF-A0A1L9BNP8-F1
#
_entry.id   AF-A0A1L9BNP8-F1
#
_cell.length_a   1.000
_cell.length_b   1.000
_cell.length_c   1.000
_cell.angle_alpha   90.00
_cell.angle_beta   90.00
_cell.angle_gamma   90.00
#
_symmetry.space_group_name_H-M   'P 1'
#
loop_
_entity.id
_entity.type
_entity.pdbx_description
1 polymer ?
#
loop_
_entity_poly.entity_id
_entity_poly.type
_entity_poly.pdbx_seq_one_letter_code
_entity_poly.pdbx_strand_id
1 'polypeptide(L)'
;MSDSWNRLKSHRQAQGDLRIEGLFADDAARATAFCTRADGLVFDWSKTTIDTKARDLLLDLARDAGLEDRREAMFTGQRINETEDRAVLHTALRNLSGSVTVDGQDVMPAVRDTHARMTAFARDLRSGAFAGQGGKITDIVNIGIGGSDLGPYMAVLALAPYHDGPRAHFVSNVDGADIADTLKGLDPTTTLVIVASKTFTTIETMTNARTARDWMADKVDEPGAQFVALSTAAAKAADFGIAAERVFGFEDWVGGRYSVWGPIGLSLMLAIGDEGFDQFLAGGAAMDAHFRSAPLDQNLPVLLALTGIWHHQICGYPTRAVLPYDNRLLRLPAYLQQLEMESNGKRVAMDGSDLEVVSGPVVWGEPGTNGQHAFYQLIHQGTTPVPCEFILAAKGHEPHLAHHHILLAANCLAQSEALMRGRSLDEARDLMKAKGLEGAELERQARHRVFPGNRPSTTLLVDQLTPYVLGQIVALYEHRVFVEGVILGINSFDQWGVELGKELALKVEPLLKGQDAPGHDASTTNLAAMIVAARG
;
A
#
# COMPACT_ATOMS: atom_id res chain seq x y z
N MET A 1 -4.07 -23.61 19.18
CA MET A 1 -3.46 -23.56 17.84
C MET A 1 -3.97 -24.71 17.02
N SER A 2 -4.56 -24.45 15.84
CA SER A 2 -5.18 -25.50 15.01
C SER A 2 -4.14 -26.55 14.55
N ASP A 3 -4.62 -27.73 14.17
CA ASP A 3 -3.78 -28.83 13.66
C ASP A 3 -2.96 -28.39 12.43
N SER A 4 -3.53 -27.59 11.54
CA SER A 4 -2.92 -27.10 10.30
C SER A 4 -1.67 -26.25 10.56
N TRP A 5 -1.72 -25.35 11.56
CA TRP A 5 -0.55 -24.58 12.00
C TRP A 5 0.56 -25.47 12.57
N ASN A 6 0.21 -26.49 13.36
CA ASN A 6 1.17 -27.42 13.94
C ASN A 6 1.84 -28.29 12.85
N ARG A 7 1.09 -28.73 11.84
CA ARG A 7 1.61 -29.47 10.68
C ARG A 7 2.64 -28.64 9.90
N LEU A 8 2.36 -27.35 9.66
CA LEU A 8 3.28 -26.44 8.99
C LEU A 8 4.57 -26.20 9.78
N LYS A 9 4.46 -25.91 11.08
CA LYS A 9 5.62 -25.71 11.96
C LYS A 9 6.47 -26.98 12.06
N SER A 10 5.83 -28.14 12.21
CA SER A 10 6.52 -29.44 12.24
C SER A 10 7.22 -29.72 10.91
N HIS A 11 6.59 -29.41 9.78
CA HIS A 11 7.21 -29.55 8.46
C HIS A 11 8.42 -28.63 8.30
N ARG A 12 8.29 -27.34 8.65
CA ARG A 12 9.43 -26.40 8.60
C ARG A 12 10.59 -26.84 9.51
N GLN A 13 10.29 -27.36 10.70
CA GLN A 13 11.31 -27.91 11.60
C GLN A 13 12.00 -29.14 10.98
N ALA A 14 11.23 -30.03 10.36
CA ALA A 14 11.76 -31.23 9.70
C ALA A 14 12.62 -30.91 8.46
N GLN A 15 12.41 -29.77 7.80
CA GLN A 15 13.26 -29.29 6.71
C GLN A 15 14.68 -28.93 7.17
N GLY A 16 14.92 -28.65 8.46
CA GLY A 16 16.26 -28.34 8.98
C GLY A 16 16.99 -27.25 8.19
N ASP A 17 18.21 -27.57 7.75
CA ASP A 17 19.12 -26.71 6.99
C ASP A 17 18.83 -26.65 5.48
N LEU A 18 17.60 -26.97 5.05
CA LEU A 18 17.18 -26.89 3.65
C LEU A 18 17.58 -25.55 3.02
N ARG A 19 18.26 -25.65 1.87
CA ARG A 19 18.65 -24.51 1.06
C ARG A 19 17.78 -24.39 -0.17
N ILE A 20 17.40 -23.16 -0.51
CA ILE A 20 16.64 -22.84 -1.73
C ILE A 20 17.38 -23.39 -2.97
N GLU A 21 18.70 -23.26 -3.03
CA GLU A 21 19.52 -23.82 -4.13
C GLU A 21 19.36 -25.34 -4.29
N GLY A 22 19.22 -26.08 -3.18
CA GLY A 22 18.98 -27.52 -3.21
C GLY A 22 17.65 -27.86 -3.87
N LEU A 23 16.60 -27.07 -3.59
CA LEU A 23 15.29 -27.26 -4.22
C LEU A 23 15.34 -27.05 -5.75
N PHE A 24 16.20 -26.16 -6.26
CA PHE A 24 16.40 -26.01 -7.71
C PHE A 24 17.24 -27.14 -8.30
N ALA A 25 18.22 -27.65 -7.56
CA ALA A 25 19.04 -28.78 -8.00
C ALA A 25 18.23 -30.08 -8.08
N ASP A 26 17.28 -30.27 -7.15
CA ASP A 26 16.46 -31.47 -7.06
C ASP A 26 15.27 -31.47 -8.04
N ASP A 27 14.81 -30.29 -8.49
CA ASP A 27 13.70 -30.14 -9.43
C ASP A 27 14.00 -29.10 -10.53
N ALA A 28 14.36 -29.58 -11.71
CA ALA A 28 14.61 -28.74 -12.89
C ALA A 28 13.37 -27.94 -13.35
N ALA A 29 12.16 -28.35 -12.96
CA ALA A 29 10.91 -27.66 -13.25
C ALA A 29 10.50 -26.68 -12.13
N ARG A 30 11.28 -26.52 -11.05
CA ARG A 30 10.91 -25.67 -9.91
C ARG A 30 10.54 -24.24 -10.32
N ALA A 31 11.33 -23.65 -11.22
CA ALA A 31 11.11 -22.28 -11.69
C ALA A 31 9.75 -22.09 -12.37
N THR A 32 9.22 -23.13 -13.03
CA THR A 32 7.91 -23.08 -13.70
C THR A 32 6.79 -23.59 -12.79
N ALA A 33 7.06 -24.55 -11.91
CA ALA A 33 6.08 -25.12 -10.98
C ALA A 33 5.72 -24.15 -9.83
N PHE A 34 6.65 -23.29 -9.41
CA PHE A 34 6.47 -22.26 -8.37
C PHE A 34 6.37 -20.86 -9.01
N CYS A 35 5.57 -20.78 -10.07
CA CYS A 35 5.31 -19.58 -10.85
C CYS A 35 3.82 -19.54 -11.20
N THR A 36 3.15 -18.44 -10.85
CA THR A 36 1.71 -18.28 -11.10
C THR A 36 1.49 -17.11 -12.04
N ARG A 37 0.57 -17.27 -12.98
CA ARG A 37 0.30 -16.26 -14.01
C ARG A 37 -1.19 -15.96 -14.08
N ALA A 38 -1.53 -14.69 -14.18
CA ALA A 38 -2.89 -14.27 -14.52
C ALA A 38 -2.81 -12.90 -15.21
N ASP A 39 -3.50 -12.78 -16.34
CA ASP A 39 -3.73 -11.50 -17.03
C ASP A 39 -2.46 -10.62 -17.17
N GLY A 40 -1.37 -11.22 -17.67
CA GLY A 40 -0.09 -10.55 -17.90
C GLY A 40 0.83 -10.42 -16.67
N LEU A 41 0.34 -10.66 -15.45
CA LEU A 41 1.17 -10.75 -14.24
C LEU A 41 1.82 -12.12 -14.13
N VAL A 42 3.09 -12.13 -13.74
CA VAL A 42 3.86 -13.33 -13.42
C VAL A 42 4.40 -13.21 -12.01
N PHE A 43 3.94 -14.06 -11.10
CA PHE A 43 4.43 -14.16 -9.74
C PHE A 43 5.35 -15.37 -9.62
N ASP A 44 6.66 -15.13 -9.60
CA ASP A 44 7.70 -16.12 -9.30
C ASP A 44 7.95 -16.15 -7.79
N TRP A 45 7.62 -17.29 -7.16
CA TRP A 45 7.84 -17.55 -5.75
C TRP A 45 8.73 -18.78 -5.53
N SER A 46 9.47 -19.18 -6.58
CA SER A 46 10.36 -20.34 -6.58
C SER A 46 11.61 -20.16 -5.72
N LYS A 47 12.06 -18.92 -5.50
CA LYS A 47 13.23 -18.58 -4.66
C LYS A 47 12.86 -18.47 -3.17
N THR A 48 12.10 -19.45 -2.69
CA THR A 48 11.68 -19.59 -1.28
C THR A 48 11.97 -21.00 -0.79
N THR A 49 11.88 -21.23 0.52
CA THR A 49 12.01 -22.58 1.12
C THR A 49 10.72 -23.40 1.07
N ILE A 50 9.73 -22.93 0.32
CA ILE A 50 8.47 -23.66 0.14
C ILE A 50 8.70 -24.79 -0.87
N ASP A 51 8.60 -26.02 -0.40
CA ASP A 51 8.55 -27.23 -1.22
C ASP A 51 7.09 -27.61 -1.52
N THR A 52 6.87 -28.67 -2.32
CA THR A 52 5.52 -29.12 -2.70
C THR A 52 4.67 -29.43 -1.47
N LYS A 53 5.24 -30.05 -0.44
CA LYS A 53 4.51 -30.40 0.78
C LYS A 53 4.15 -29.16 1.59
N ALA A 54 5.04 -28.19 1.73
CA ALA A 54 4.77 -26.92 2.38
C ALA A 54 3.66 -26.15 1.66
N ARG A 55 3.69 -26.10 0.31
CA ARG A 55 2.60 -25.53 -0.49
C ARG A 55 1.26 -26.20 -0.18
N ASP A 56 1.21 -27.53 -0.22
CA ASP A 56 -0.04 -28.26 -0.02
C ASP A 56 -0.59 -28.04 1.40
N LEU A 57 0.28 -28.01 2.41
CA LEU A 57 -0.10 -27.67 3.79
C LEU A 57 -0.60 -26.22 3.95
N LEU A 58 -0.02 -25.27 3.22
CA LEU A 58 -0.48 -23.86 3.21
C LEU A 58 -1.85 -23.73 2.55
N LEU A 59 -2.10 -24.49 1.48
CA LEU A 59 -3.41 -24.55 0.83
C LEU A 59 -4.47 -25.20 1.74
N ASP A 60 -4.10 -26.26 2.47
CA ASP A 60 -4.95 -26.84 3.52
C ASP A 60 -5.30 -25.81 4.59
N LEU A 61 -4.31 -25.04 5.09
CA LEU A 61 -4.55 -23.97 6.06
C LEU A 61 -5.57 -22.94 5.55
N ALA A 62 -5.48 -22.53 4.27
CA ALA A 62 -6.44 -21.60 3.68
C ALA A 62 -7.87 -22.18 3.61
N ARG A 63 -7.99 -23.47 3.27
CA ARG A 63 -9.29 -24.17 3.25
C ARG A 63 -9.88 -24.31 4.65
N ASP A 64 -9.06 -24.71 5.62
CA ASP A 64 -9.46 -24.89 7.02
C ASP A 64 -9.92 -23.57 7.65
N ALA A 65 -9.37 -22.43 7.20
CA ALA A 65 -9.79 -21.09 7.61
C ALA A 65 -11.10 -20.61 6.95
N GLY A 66 -11.70 -21.39 6.04
CA GLY A 66 -12.94 -20.99 5.33
C GLY A 66 -12.74 -19.83 4.36
N LEU A 67 -11.56 -19.73 3.74
CA LEU A 67 -11.20 -18.60 2.88
C LEU A 67 -12.20 -18.34 1.74
N GLU A 68 -12.68 -19.41 1.09
CA GLU A 68 -13.56 -19.29 -0.07
C GLU A 68 -14.93 -18.72 0.30
N ASP A 69 -15.47 -19.13 1.45
CA ASP A 69 -16.74 -18.63 1.98
C ASP A 69 -16.63 -17.17 2.42
N ARG A 70 -15.55 -16.81 3.14
CA ARG A 70 -15.31 -15.42 3.53
C ARG A 70 -15.09 -14.51 2.32
N ARG A 71 -14.39 -15.01 1.30
CA ARG A 71 -14.21 -14.31 0.02
C ARG A 71 -15.56 -14.01 -0.62
N GLU A 72 -16.43 -15.02 -0.72
CA GLU A 72 -17.76 -14.81 -1.30
C GLU A 72 -18.62 -13.87 -0.44
N ALA A 73 -18.51 -13.95 0.89
CA ALA A 73 -19.17 -13.01 1.80
C ALA A 73 -18.77 -11.54 1.53
N MET A 74 -17.48 -11.26 1.28
CA MET A 74 -17.01 -9.94 0.88
C MET A 74 -17.66 -9.48 -0.43
N PHE A 75 -17.58 -10.29 -1.49
CA PHE A 75 -18.08 -9.92 -2.82
C PHE A 75 -19.62 -9.82 -2.90
N THR A 76 -20.34 -10.46 -1.99
CA THR A 76 -21.81 -10.42 -1.93
C THR A 76 -22.35 -9.36 -0.99
N GLY A 77 -21.49 -8.54 -0.38
CA GLY A 77 -21.91 -7.43 0.48
C GLY A 77 -22.34 -7.84 1.88
N GLN A 78 -21.94 -9.03 2.35
CA GLN A 78 -22.16 -9.39 3.75
C GLN A 78 -21.34 -8.50 4.68
N ARG A 79 -21.84 -8.33 5.90
CA ARG A 79 -21.24 -7.46 6.92
C ARG A 79 -20.05 -8.13 7.60
N ILE A 80 -18.95 -8.31 6.86
CA ILE A 80 -17.74 -8.99 7.34
C ILE A 80 -16.85 -8.10 8.22
N ASN A 81 -17.08 -6.78 8.24
CA ASN A 81 -16.52 -5.88 9.24
C ASN A 81 -17.45 -5.92 10.47
N GLU A 82 -17.37 -7.00 11.24
CA GLU A 82 -18.36 -7.32 12.28
C GLU A 82 -18.25 -6.39 13.50
N THR A 83 -17.08 -5.81 13.78
CA THR A 83 -16.90 -4.89 14.92
C THR A 83 -17.53 -3.52 14.68
N GLU A 84 -17.69 -3.12 13.41
CA GLU A 84 -18.38 -1.89 13.02
C GLU A 84 -19.76 -2.17 12.39
N ASP A 85 -20.16 -3.44 12.26
CA ASP A 85 -21.39 -3.90 11.60
C ASP A 85 -21.55 -3.35 10.17
N ARG A 86 -20.50 -3.50 9.34
CA ARG A 86 -20.46 -2.97 7.97
C ARG A 86 -20.09 -4.01 6.92
N ALA A 87 -20.62 -3.82 5.71
CA ALA A 87 -20.09 -4.47 4.52
C ALA A 87 -18.68 -3.96 4.19
N VAL A 88 -17.97 -4.69 3.32
CA VAL A 88 -16.64 -4.32 2.83
C VAL A 88 -16.61 -4.48 1.32
N LEU A 89 -16.71 -3.37 0.59
CA LEU A 89 -17.08 -3.40 -0.83
C LEU A 89 -16.25 -2.45 -1.70
N HIS A 90 -14.96 -2.24 -1.38
CA HIS A 90 -14.05 -1.49 -2.27
C HIS A 90 -14.00 -2.09 -3.70
N THR A 91 -14.27 -3.37 -3.86
CA THR A 91 -14.46 -4.07 -5.15
C THR A 91 -15.64 -3.52 -5.97
N ALA A 92 -16.71 -3.04 -5.32
CA ALA A 92 -17.86 -2.43 -5.97
C ALA A 92 -17.51 -1.12 -6.68
N LEU A 93 -16.54 -0.35 -6.15
CA LEU A 93 -16.11 0.93 -6.73
C LEU A 93 -15.46 0.77 -8.12
N ARG A 94 -14.92 -0.42 -8.41
CA ARG A 94 -14.22 -0.73 -9.66
C ARG A 94 -14.97 -1.67 -10.59
N ASN A 95 -16.07 -2.27 -10.13
CA ASN A 95 -16.94 -3.14 -10.93
C ASN A 95 -18.18 -2.39 -11.45
N LEU A 96 -17.99 -1.34 -12.26
CA LEU A 96 -19.07 -0.44 -12.68
C LEU A 96 -20.21 -1.12 -13.46
N SER A 97 -19.94 -2.26 -14.11
CA SER A 97 -20.92 -3.06 -14.83
C SER A 97 -21.68 -4.07 -13.96
N GLY A 98 -21.25 -4.27 -12.70
CA GLY A 98 -21.83 -5.23 -11.78
C GLY A 98 -23.10 -4.76 -11.08
N SER A 99 -23.60 -5.65 -10.22
CA SER A 99 -24.64 -5.41 -9.23
C SER A 99 -24.21 -6.08 -7.93
N VAL A 100 -24.37 -5.41 -6.80
CA VAL A 100 -24.09 -5.96 -5.48
C VAL A 100 -25.07 -5.35 -4.48
N THR A 101 -25.64 -6.21 -3.65
CA THR A 101 -26.73 -5.85 -2.74
C THR A 101 -26.23 -5.75 -1.31
N VAL A 102 -26.57 -4.66 -0.62
CA VAL A 102 -26.40 -4.49 0.82
C VAL A 102 -27.77 -4.20 1.42
N ASP A 103 -28.15 -4.95 2.47
CA ASP A 103 -29.46 -4.82 3.13
C ASP A 103 -30.66 -4.81 2.17
N GLY A 104 -30.59 -5.61 1.09
CA GLY A 104 -31.64 -5.73 0.08
C GLY A 104 -31.67 -4.63 -0.98
N GLN A 105 -30.71 -3.69 -0.98
CA GLN A 105 -30.58 -2.63 -1.98
C GLN A 105 -29.31 -2.77 -2.83
N ASP A 106 -29.45 -2.65 -4.16
CA ASP A 106 -28.29 -2.57 -5.06
C ASP A 106 -27.58 -1.22 -4.88
N VAL A 107 -26.30 -1.26 -4.52
CA VAL A 107 -25.49 -0.04 -4.26
C VAL A 107 -24.86 0.52 -5.54
N MET A 108 -24.83 -0.25 -6.62
CA MET A 108 -24.13 0.12 -7.85
C MET A 108 -24.70 1.35 -8.59
N PRO A 109 -26.02 1.64 -8.57
CA PRO A 109 -26.54 2.89 -9.14
C PRO A 109 -25.91 4.14 -8.54
N ALA A 110 -25.71 4.21 -7.21
CA ALA A 110 -25.09 5.35 -6.55
C ALA A 110 -23.59 5.46 -6.85
N VAL A 111 -22.89 4.31 -6.94
CA VAL A 111 -21.48 4.26 -7.35
C VAL A 111 -21.32 4.80 -8.78
N ARG A 112 -22.17 4.37 -9.72
CA ARG A 112 -22.15 4.83 -11.12
C ARG A 112 -22.49 6.31 -11.24
N ASP A 113 -23.47 6.82 -10.49
CA ASP A 113 -23.81 8.24 -10.49
C ASP A 113 -22.61 9.09 -10.03
N THR A 114 -21.97 8.68 -8.94
CA THR A 114 -20.79 9.38 -8.42
C THR A 114 -19.62 9.35 -9.40
N HIS A 115 -19.33 8.20 -10.01
CA HIS A 115 -18.31 8.07 -11.06
C HIS A 115 -18.61 8.95 -12.29
N ALA A 116 -19.87 9.00 -12.73
CA ALA A 116 -20.29 9.84 -13.85
C ALA A 116 -20.12 11.33 -13.54
N ARG A 117 -20.46 11.76 -12.32
CA ARG A 117 -20.26 13.14 -11.85
C ARG A 117 -18.77 13.50 -11.77
N MET A 118 -17.93 12.59 -11.27
CA MET A 118 -16.47 12.79 -11.24
C MET A 118 -15.92 12.92 -12.65
N THR A 119 -16.34 12.05 -13.57
CA THR A 119 -15.96 12.07 -14.99
C THR A 119 -16.33 13.40 -15.64
N ALA A 120 -17.56 13.87 -15.45
CA ALA A 120 -18.01 15.16 -15.99
C ALA A 120 -17.17 16.32 -15.44
N PHE A 121 -16.97 16.36 -14.12
CA PHE A 121 -16.14 17.39 -13.47
C PHE A 121 -14.69 17.36 -13.97
N ALA A 122 -14.10 16.18 -14.13
CA ALA A 122 -12.74 16.04 -14.60
C ALA A 122 -12.57 16.53 -16.03
N ARG A 123 -13.52 16.22 -16.93
CA ARG A 123 -13.53 16.74 -18.30
C ARG A 123 -13.69 18.26 -18.34
N ASP A 124 -14.59 18.81 -17.53
CA ASP A 124 -14.80 20.26 -17.45
C ASP A 124 -13.55 20.99 -16.94
N LEU A 125 -12.91 20.48 -15.88
CA LEU A 125 -11.69 21.06 -15.34
C LEU A 125 -10.52 20.97 -16.33
N ARG A 126 -10.29 19.79 -16.91
CA ARG A 126 -9.16 19.55 -17.82
C ARG A 126 -9.31 20.31 -19.14
N SER A 127 -10.54 20.51 -19.63
CA SER A 127 -10.81 21.35 -20.81
C SER A 127 -10.69 22.86 -20.51
N GLY A 128 -10.88 23.27 -19.25
CA GLY A 128 -10.95 24.67 -18.83
C GLY A 128 -12.37 25.24 -18.89
N ALA A 129 -13.39 24.42 -19.13
CA ALA A 129 -14.79 24.81 -18.99
C ALA A 129 -15.13 25.10 -17.52
N PHE A 130 -14.57 24.32 -16.59
CA PHE A 130 -14.45 24.73 -15.20
C PHE A 130 -13.16 25.55 -15.04
N ALA A 131 -13.31 26.79 -14.58
CA ALA A 131 -12.23 27.74 -14.40
C ALA A 131 -12.25 28.31 -12.97
N GLY A 132 -11.07 28.56 -12.42
CA GLY A 132 -10.92 29.43 -11.27
C GLY A 132 -11.06 30.89 -11.67
N GLN A 133 -10.93 31.80 -10.72
CA GLN A 133 -11.02 33.24 -10.96
C GLN A 133 -10.01 33.73 -12.02
N GLY A 134 -8.84 33.09 -12.09
CA GLY A 134 -7.75 33.39 -13.03
C GLY A 134 -7.84 32.63 -14.36
N GLY A 135 -8.89 31.81 -14.57
CA GLY A 135 -9.07 31.00 -15.77
C GLY A 135 -8.83 29.50 -15.53
N LYS A 136 -8.29 28.80 -16.53
CA LYS A 136 -8.11 27.35 -16.50
C LYS A 136 -7.27 26.92 -15.29
N ILE A 137 -7.74 25.89 -14.58
CA ILE A 137 -7.01 25.32 -13.43
C ILE A 137 -5.71 24.69 -13.90
N THR A 138 -4.59 25.09 -13.30
CA THR A 138 -3.24 24.59 -13.59
C THR A 138 -2.71 23.67 -12.52
N ASP A 139 -3.23 23.80 -11.29
CA ASP A 139 -2.76 23.08 -10.10
C ASP A 139 -3.96 22.56 -9.31
N ILE A 140 -3.84 21.34 -8.80
CA ILE A 140 -4.76 20.76 -7.83
C ILE A 140 -4.00 20.46 -6.54
N VAL A 141 -4.57 20.81 -5.40
CA VAL A 141 -4.01 20.49 -4.07
C VAL A 141 -4.96 19.54 -3.36
N ASN A 142 -4.59 18.28 -3.24
CA ASN A 142 -5.32 17.29 -2.46
C ASN A 142 -4.93 17.40 -0.99
N ILE A 143 -5.90 17.74 -0.14
CA ILE A 143 -5.74 17.83 1.30
C ILE A 143 -6.48 16.66 1.94
N GLY A 144 -5.73 15.72 2.50
CA GLY A 144 -6.25 14.49 3.10
C GLY A 144 -5.16 13.79 3.91
N ILE A 145 -5.50 12.87 4.81
CA ILE A 145 -4.51 12.12 5.60
C ILE A 145 -4.79 10.62 5.55
N GLY A 146 -3.74 9.81 5.66
CA GLY A 146 -3.83 8.34 5.61
C GLY A 146 -4.39 7.88 4.26
N GLY A 147 -5.55 7.23 4.28
CA GLY A 147 -6.16 6.66 3.08
C GLY A 147 -6.62 7.71 2.06
N SER A 148 -6.87 8.93 2.52
CA SER A 148 -7.23 10.09 1.69
C SER A 148 -6.03 10.80 1.05
N ASP A 149 -4.81 10.27 1.26
CA ASP A 149 -3.56 10.80 0.73
C ASP A 149 -2.72 9.72 0.05
N LEU A 150 -2.37 8.65 0.77
CA LEU A 150 -1.35 7.69 0.35
C LEU A 150 -1.69 7.00 -0.98
N GLY A 151 -2.94 6.60 -1.16
CA GLY A 151 -3.41 5.96 -2.40
C GLY A 151 -3.33 6.91 -3.60
N PRO A 152 -4.03 8.07 -3.56
CA PRO A 152 -3.98 9.06 -4.63
C PRO A 152 -2.57 9.56 -4.94
N TYR A 153 -1.74 9.83 -3.93
CA TYR A 153 -0.37 10.30 -4.14
C TYR A 153 0.50 9.22 -4.80
N MET A 154 0.43 7.98 -4.31
CA MET A 154 1.12 6.85 -4.92
C MET A 154 0.72 6.67 -6.38
N ALA A 155 -0.59 6.69 -6.68
CA ALA A 155 -1.08 6.42 -8.02
C ALA A 155 -0.73 7.51 -9.03
N VAL A 156 -0.83 8.79 -8.64
CA VAL A 156 -0.43 9.92 -9.51
C VAL A 156 1.06 9.85 -9.82
N LEU A 157 1.90 9.56 -8.82
CA LEU A 157 3.35 9.42 -9.06
C LEU A 157 3.67 8.22 -9.95
N ALA A 158 3.04 7.07 -9.70
CA ALA A 158 3.21 5.83 -10.46
C ALA A 158 2.83 6.02 -11.94
N LEU A 159 1.77 6.79 -12.21
CA LEU A 159 1.22 7.01 -13.54
C LEU A 159 1.65 8.33 -14.18
N ALA A 160 2.76 8.92 -13.74
CA ALA A 160 3.33 10.13 -14.34
C ALA A 160 3.47 10.10 -15.89
N PRO A 161 3.75 8.96 -16.58
CA PRO A 161 3.76 8.90 -18.04
C PRO A 161 2.40 9.18 -18.71
N TYR A 162 1.31 9.04 -17.95
CA TYR A 162 -0.07 9.28 -18.38
C TYR A 162 -0.62 10.60 -17.83
N HIS A 163 0.20 11.39 -17.12
CA HIS A 163 -0.21 12.65 -16.51
C HIS A 163 -0.12 13.78 -17.53
N ASP A 164 -1.28 14.23 -18.01
CA ASP A 164 -1.46 15.34 -18.95
C ASP A 164 -2.45 16.42 -18.43
N GLY A 165 -2.98 16.24 -17.22
CA GLY A 165 -3.85 17.18 -16.51
C GLY A 165 -3.12 18.27 -15.72
N PRO A 166 -3.83 18.98 -14.82
CA PRO A 166 -3.20 19.95 -13.91
C PRO A 166 -2.14 19.28 -13.02
N ARG A 167 -1.14 20.04 -12.59
CA ARG A 167 -0.13 19.55 -11.63
C ARG A 167 -0.82 19.19 -10.32
N ALA A 168 -0.47 18.04 -9.76
CA ALA A 168 -1.08 17.54 -8.54
C ALA A 168 -0.12 17.66 -7.36
N HIS A 169 -0.61 18.25 -6.28
CA HIS A 169 0.09 18.44 -5.01
C HIS A 169 -0.69 17.75 -3.91
N PHE A 170 0.02 17.26 -2.88
CA PHE A 170 -0.56 16.46 -1.81
C PHE A 170 -0.12 17.04 -0.47
N VAL A 171 -1.08 17.38 0.38
CA VAL A 171 -0.86 17.91 1.72
C VAL A 171 -1.61 17.03 2.71
N SER A 172 -0.88 16.52 3.71
CA SER A 172 -1.44 15.58 4.67
C SER A 172 -1.07 15.89 6.11
N ASN A 173 0.16 16.34 6.36
CA ASN A 173 0.66 16.56 7.71
C ASN A 173 0.03 17.83 8.31
N VAL A 174 -0.20 17.82 9.63
CA VAL A 174 -0.63 19.02 10.37
C VAL A 174 0.55 19.95 10.69
N ASP A 175 1.78 19.48 10.51
CA ASP A 175 2.95 20.34 10.46
C ASP A 175 2.78 21.40 9.36
N GLY A 176 2.80 22.67 9.76
CA GLY A 176 2.56 23.79 8.87
C GLY A 176 3.57 23.90 7.71
N ALA A 177 4.73 23.25 7.81
CA ALA A 177 5.69 23.18 6.72
C ALA A 177 5.09 22.53 5.45
N ASP A 178 4.27 21.48 5.59
CA ASP A 178 3.70 20.73 4.47
C ASP A 178 2.81 21.64 3.59
N ILE A 179 1.84 22.32 4.21
CA ILE A 179 0.97 23.26 3.50
C ILE A 179 1.73 24.52 3.06
N ALA A 180 2.63 25.06 3.88
CA ALA A 180 3.34 26.30 3.56
C ALA A 180 4.24 26.15 2.34
N ASP A 181 5.06 25.09 2.30
CA ASP A 181 5.97 24.85 1.18
C ASP A 181 5.22 24.48 -0.10
N THR A 182 4.11 23.74 0.02
CA THR A 182 3.25 23.40 -1.11
C THR A 182 2.62 24.66 -1.73
N LEU A 183 2.02 25.54 -0.94
CA LEU A 183 1.30 26.72 -1.45
C LEU A 183 2.22 27.84 -1.95
N LYS A 184 3.47 27.91 -1.46
CA LYS A 184 4.41 29.03 -1.70
C LYS A 184 4.61 29.38 -3.18
N GLY A 185 4.58 28.40 -4.07
CA GLY A 185 4.80 28.58 -5.51
C GLY A 185 3.54 28.62 -6.37
N LEU A 186 2.35 28.46 -5.77
CA LEU A 186 1.10 28.33 -6.51
C LEU A 186 0.42 29.67 -6.73
N ASP A 187 -0.38 29.76 -7.80
CA ASP A 187 -1.28 30.88 -8.03
C ASP A 187 -2.68 30.51 -7.48
N PRO A 188 -3.19 31.19 -6.43
CA PRO A 188 -4.50 30.87 -5.89
C PRO A 188 -5.62 31.07 -6.90
N THR A 189 -5.45 31.91 -7.94
CA THR A 189 -6.50 32.17 -8.94
C THR A 189 -6.66 31.04 -9.97
N THR A 190 -5.68 30.14 -10.10
CA THR A 190 -5.71 28.98 -11.01
C THR A 190 -5.49 27.65 -10.29
N THR A 191 -5.70 27.60 -8.98
CA THR A 191 -5.56 26.40 -8.14
C THR A 191 -6.92 25.88 -7.69
N LEU A 192 -7.17 24.58 -7.80
CA LEU A 192 -8.31 23.91 -7.16
C LEU A 192 -7.84 23.19 -5.88
N VAL A 193 -8.59 23.31 -4.78
CA VAL A 193 -8.35 22.52 -3.56
C VAL A 193 -9.37 21.38 -3.46
N ILE A 194 -8.88 20.17 -3.21
CA ILE A 194 -9.68 18.97 -2.98
C ILE A 194 -9.59 18.65 -1.48
N VAL A 195 -10.71 18.74 -0.76
CA VAL A 195 -10.76 18.40 0.67
C VAL A 195 -11.28 16.99 0.84
N ALA A 196 -10.38 16.07 1.20
CA ALA A 196 -10.63 14.64 1.30
C ALA A 196 -10.79 14.20 2.76
N SER A 197 -12.05 14.16 3.25
CA SER A 197 -12.38 13.73 4.61
C SER A 197 -13.81 13.20 4.68
N LYS A 198 -13.96 11.91 5.02
CA LYS A 198 -15.28 11.26 5.14
C LYS A 198 -16.22 12.05 6.06
N THR A 199 -15.76 12.41 7.26
CA THR A 199 -16.58 13.12 8.27
C THR A 199 -16.55 14.63 8.14
N PHE A 200 -15.62 15.17 7.34
CA PHE A 200 -15.32 16.60 7.21
C PHE A 200 -14.97 17.28 8.55
N THR A 201 -14.37 16.52 9.47
CA THR A 201 -13.98 16.98 10.81
C THR A 201 -12.58 16.54 11.23
N THR A 202 -11.86 15.79 10.39
CA THR A 202 -10.48 15.39 10.67
C THR A 202 -9.64 16.63 10.97
N ILE A 203 -9.02 16.69 12.15
CA ILE A 203 -8.40 17.92 12.68
C ILE A 203 -7.30 18.41 11.74
N GLU A 204 -6.43 17.50 11.32
CA GLU A 204 -5.31 17.75 10.42
C GLU A 204 -5.82 18.28 9.07
N THR A 205 -6.70 17.52 8.40
CA THR A 205 -7.27 17.88 7.10
C THR A 205 -8.01 19.21 7.13
N MET A 206 -8.86 19.45 8.13
CA MET A 206 -9.66 20.67 8.19
C MET A 206 -8.83 21.90 8.59
N THR A 207 -7.73 21.72 9.33
CA THR A 207 -6.78 22.80 9.63
C THR A 207 -6.04 23.22 8.37
N ASN A 208 -5.57 22.27 7.56
CA ASN A 208 -4.97 22.55 6.26
C ASN A 208 -5.97 23.14 5.27
N ALA A 209 -7.21 22.63 5.21
CA ALA A 209 -8.24 23.17 4.33
C ALA A 209 -8.59 24.64 4.66
N ARG A 210 -8.69 25.00 5.95
CA ARG A 210 -8.87 26.39 6.37
C ARG A 210 -7.67 27.25 5.98
N THR A 211 -6.45 26.76 6.22
CA THR A 211 -5.21 27.47 5.83
C THR A 211 -5.16 27.74 4.32
N ALA A 212 -5.50 26.74 3.50
CA ALA A 212 -5.57 26.91 2.04
C ALA A 212 -6.67 27.89 1.62
N ARG A 213 -7.82 27.90 2.31
CA ARG A 213 -8.91 28.84 2.06
C ARG A 213 -8.48 30.28 2.39
N ASP A 214 -7.82 30.48 3.52
CA ASP A 214 -7.33 31.80 3.95
C ASP A 214 -6.27 32.31 2.95
N TRP A 215 -5.35 31.45 2.53
CA TRP A 215 -4.38 31.76 1.47
C TRP A 215 -5.04 32.13 0.13
N MET A 216 -6.12 31.43 -0.26
CA MET A 216 -6.86 31.80 -1.46
C MET A 216 -7.58 33.14 -1.33
N ALA A 217 -8.14 33.45 -0.16
CA ALA A 217 -8.89 34.67 0.10
C ALA A 217 -8.07 35.96 -0.08
N ASP A 218 -6.74 35.87 -0.08
CA ASP A 218 -5.85 37.00 -0.39
C ASP A 218 -6.01 37.51 -1.83
N LYS A 219 -6.50 36.67 -2.76
CA LYS A 219 -6.64 37.01 -4.19
C LYS A 219 -7.94 36.53 -4.85
N VAL A 220 -8.60 35.53 -4.30
CA VAL A 220 -9.83 34.92 -4.84
C VAL A 220 -11.02 35.45 -4.04
N ASP A 221 -11.97 36.08 -4.72
CA ASP A 221 -13.14 36.75 -4.12
C ASP A 221 -14.05 35.74 -3.41
N GLU A 222 -14.27 34.57 -4.04
CA GLU A 222 -15.10 33.49 -3.51
C GLU A 222 -14.31 32.17 -3.45
N PRO A 223 -13.42 31.97 -2.45
CA PRO A 223 -12.53 30.82 -2.40
C PRO A 223 -13.27 29.48 -2.54
N GLY A 224 -14.44 29.32 -1.93
CA GLY A 224 -15.23 28.08 -1.98
C GLY A 224 -15.66 27.64 -3.39
N ALA A 225 -15.66 28.55 -4.38
CA ALA A 225 -15.89 28.19 -5.78
C ALA A 225 -14.75 27.33 -6.36
N GLN A 226 -13.54 27.43 -5.83
CA GLN A 226 -12.35 26.67 -6.21
C GLN A 226 -12.05 25.50 -5.25
N PHE A 227 -13.07 25.02 -4.54
CA PHE A 227 -12.97 23.83 -3.68
C PHE A 227 -13.93 22.73 -4.14
N VAL A 228 -13.50 21.49 -3.94
CA VAL A 228 -14.35 20.28 -4.00
C VAL A 228 -14.18 19.49 -2.71
N ALA A 229 -15.21 18.71 -2.34
CA ALA A 229 -15.18 17.87 -1.15
C ALA A 229 -15.38 16.39 -1.52
N LEU A 230 -14.55 15.52 -0.94
CA LEU A 230 -14.68 14.07 -1.02
C LEU A 230 -15.16 13.60 0.37
N SER A 231 -16.49 13.58 0.56
CA SER A 231 -17.10 13.51 1.88
C SER A 231 -18.57 13.08 1.85
N THR A 232 -19.03 12.46 2.92
CA THR A 232 -20.47 12.22 3.16
C THR A 232 -21.15 13.33 3.95
N ALA A 233 -20.38 14.27 4.52
CA ALA A 233 -20.91 15.34 5.35
C ALA A 233 -21.29 16.58 4.54
N ALA A 234 -22.28 16.45 3.64
CA ALA A 234 -22.70 17.50 2.72
C ALA A 234 -23.03 18.84 3.40
N ALA A 235 -23.68 18.81 4.57
CA ALA A 235 -23.98 20.03 5.34
C ALA A 235 -22.71 20.78 5.77
N LYS A 236 -21.68 20.06 6.25
CA LYS A 236 -20.42 20.68 6.67
C LYS A 236 -19.61 21.21 5.49
N ALA A 237 -19.68 20.53 4.34
CA ALA A 237 -19.07 21.02 3.10
C ALA A 237 -19.77 22.30 2.62
N ALA A 238 -21.11 22.37 2.71
CA ALA A 238 -21.87 23.57 2.41
C ALA A 238 -21.53 24.73 3.35
N ASP A 239 -21.44 24.49 4.66
CA ASP A 239 -21.01 25.48 5.65
C ASP A 239 -19.58 26.01 5.38
N PHE A 240 -18.74 25.18 4.78
CA PHE A 240 -17.40 25.57 4.34
C PHE A 240 -17.40 26.41 3.05
N GLY A 241 -18.51 26.48 2.33
CA GLY A 241 -18.67 27.22 1.06
C GLY A 241 -18.55 26.37 -0.19
N ILE A 242 -18.62 25.04 -0.08
CA ILE A 242 -18.54 24.12 -1.23
C ILE A 242 -19.95 23.76 -1.68
N ALA A 243 -20.26 24.04 -2.95
CA ALA A 243 -21.57 23.76 -3.51
C ALA A 243 -21.80 22.24 -3.67
N ALA A 244 -23.06 21.81 -3.51
CA ALA A 244 -23.43 20.39 -3.42
C ALA A 244 -23.03 19.57 -4.66
N GLU A 245 -23.05 20.17 -5.85
CA GLU A 245 -22.63 19.51 -7.09
C GLU A 245 -21.13 19.14 -7.10
N ARG A 246 -20.31 19.81 -6.27
CA ARG A 246 -18.87 19.57 -6.07
C ARG A 246 -18.57 18.75 -4.80
N VAL A 247 -19.59 18.16 -4.18
CA VAL A 247 -19.44 17.20 -3.08
C VAL A 247 -19.62 15.78 -3.64
N PHE A 248 -18.56 14.99 -3.59
CA PHE A 248 -18.53 13.60 -4.04
C PHE A 248 -18.53 12.67 -2.81
N GLY A 249 -19.70 12.10 -2.52
CA GLY A 249 -19.90 11.21 -1.38
C GLY A 249 -19.54 9.75 -1.70
N PHE A 250 -19.30 8.96 -0.65
CA PHE A 250 -19.04 7.53 -0.75
C PHE A 250 -19.57 6.80 0.48
N GLU A 251 -19.93 5.53 0.31
CA GLU A 251 -20.60 4.77 1.34
C GLU A 251 -19.69 4.35 2.49
N ASP A 252 -20.29 3.90 3.60
CA ASP A 252 -19.56 3.57 4.81
C ASP A 252 -18.72 2.29 4.73
N TRP A 253 -19.07 1.38 3.81
CA TRP A 253 -18.34 0.17 3.45
C TRP A 253 -17.04 0.43 2.67
N VAL A 254 -16.75 1.69 2.34
CA VAL A 254 -15.46 2.11 1.79
C VAL A 254 -14.50 2.42 2.94
N GLY A 255 -13.61 1.48 3.22
CA GLY A 255 -12.50 1.68 4.16
C GLY A 255 -11.48 2.69 3.62
N GLY A 256 -10.93 3.54 4.49
CA GLY A 256 -10.02 4.62 4.08
C GLY A 256 -8.81 4.12 3.29
N ARG A 257 -8.12 3.10 3.78
CA ARG A 257 -6.96 2.46 3.11
C ARG A 257 -7.32 1.63 1.86
N TYR A 258 -8.60 1.58 1.48
CA TYR A 258 -9.14 0.91 0.28
C TYR A 258 -9.96 1.88 -0.60
N SER A 259 -9.75 3.20 -0.47
CA SER A 259 -10.69 4.19 -1.01
C SER A 259 -10.30 4.81 -2.36
N VAL A 260 -9.07 4.59 -2.83
CA VAL A 260 -8.51 5.22 -4.06
C VAL A 260 -9.33 4.95 -5.33
N TRP A 261 -10.16 3.90 -5.33
CA TRP A 261 -11.00 3.48 -6.45
C TRP A 261 -12.21 4.38 -6.72
N GLY A 262 -12.66 5.16 -5.73
CA GLY A 262 -13.87 5.98 -5.81
C GLY A 262 -13.57 7.48 -5.74
N PRO A 263 -14.41 8.28 -5.06
CA PRO A 263 -14.21 9.73 -4.89
C PRO A 263 -12.82 10.15 -4.43
N ILE A 264 -12.20 9.39 -3.52
CA ILE A 264 -10.83 9.65 -3.05
C ILE A 264 -9.82 9.63 -4.20
N GLY A 265 -10.07 8.89 -5.27
CA GLY A 265 -9.29 8.88 -6.50
C GLY A 265 -9.49 10.08 -7.43
N LEU A 266 -10.30 11.09 -7.07
CA LEU A 266 -10.58 12.23 -7.96
C LEU A 266 -9.30 12.94 -8.42
N SER A 267 -8.32 13.14 -7.53
CA SER A 267 -7.04 13.78 -7.93
C SER A 267 -6.29 12.97 -8.98
N LEU A 268 -6.40 11.63 -8.96
CA LEU A 268 -5.84 10.76 -9.99
C LEU A 268 -6.58 10.95 -11.31
N MET A 269 -7.91 10.90 -11.31
CA MET A 269 -8.73 11.12 -12.50
C MET A 269 -8.47 12.49 -13.14
N LEU A 270 -8.27 13.53 -12.32
CA LEU A 270 -7.89 14.86 -12.81
C LEU A 270 -6.50 14.86 -13.45
N ALA A 271 -5.54 14.14 -12.89
CA ALA A 271 -4.17 14.06 -13.39
C ALA A 271 -4.05 13.30 -14.73
N ILE A 272 -4.70 12.13 -14.86
CA ILE A 272 -4.51 11.21 -16.01
C ILE A 272 -5.73 11.09 -16.94
N GLY A 273 -6.81 11.81 -16.64
CA GLY A 273 -8.07 11.72 -17.36
C GLY A 273 -8.96 10.56 -16.91
N ASP A 274 -10.22 10.62 -17.32
CA ASP A 274 -11.25 9.61 -17.05
C ASP A 274 -10.93 8.27 -17.71
N GLU A 275 -10.47 8.26 -18.96
CA GLU A 275 -10.07 7.02 -19.64
C GLU A 275 -8.94 6.30 -18.91
N GLY A 276 -7.92 7.05 -18.44
CA GLY A 276 -6.82 6.50 -17.65
C GLY A 276 -7.29 5.96 -16.30
N PHE A 277 -8.20 6.67 -15.63
CA PHE A 277 -8.81 6.21 -14.38
C PHE A 277 -9.67 4.96 -14.58
N ASP A 278 -10.45 4.89 -15.65
CA ASP A 278 -11.27 3.72 -15.97
C ASP A 278 -10.42 2.49 -16.28
N GLN A 279 -9.26 2.67 -16.92
CA GLN A 279 -8.28 1.59 -17.08
C GLN A 279 -7.73 1.12 -15.73
N PHE A 280 -7.45 2.04 -14.80
CA PHE A 280 -7.04 1.70 -13.43
C PHE A 280 -8.13 0.89 -12.69
N LEU A 281 -9.39 1.30 -12.78
CA LEU A 281 -10.51 0.53 -12.22
C LEU A 281 -10.63 -0.85 -12.88
N ALA A 282 -10.56 -0.91 -14.21
CA ALA A 282 -10.68 -2.16 -14.97
C ALA A 282 -9.59 -3.17 -14.57
N GLY A 283 -8.36 -2.71 -14.36
CA GLY A 283 -7.27 -3.57 -13.88
C GLY A 283 -7.52 -4.15 -12.50
N GLY A 284 -8.03 -3.33 -11.57
CA GLY A 284 -8.44 -3.82 -10.25
C GLY A 284 -9.61 -4.81 -10.34
N ALA A 285 -10.60 -4.55 -11.18
CA ALA A 285 -11.75 -5.45 -11.40
C ALA A 285 -11.35 -6.78 -12.06
N ALA A 286 -10.34 -6.77 -12.93
CA ALA A 286 -9.78 -8.00 -13.49
C ALA A 286 -9.12 -8.87 -12.41
N MET A 287 -8.37 -8.24 -11.49
CA MET A 287 -7.79 -8.95 -10.34
C MET A 287 -8.86 -9.44 -9.36
N ASP A 288 -9.97 -8.70 -9.19
CA ASP A 288 -11.15 -9.17 -8.43
C ASP A 288 -11.74 -10.45 -9.03
N ALA A 289 -11.96 -10.44 -10.35
CA ALA A 289 -12.50 -11.59 -11.07
C ALA A 289 -11.58 -12.81 -10.94
N HIS A 290 -10.26 -12.61 -11.06
CA HIS A 290 -9.25 -13.66 -10.81
C HIS A 290 -9.32 -14.17 -9.37
N PHE A 291 -9.28 -13.27 -8.38
CA PHE A 291 -9.30 -13.63 -6.97
C PHE A 291 -10.56 -14.44 -6.60
N ARG A 292 -11.73 -14.02 -7.12
CA ARG A 292 -13.01 -14.67 -6.84
C ARG A 292 -13.15 -16.04 -7.48
N SER A 293 -12.63 -16.23 -8.70
CA SER A 293 -12.93 -17.44 -9.51
C SER A 293 -11.80 -18.46 -9.60
N ALA A 294 -10.53 -18.06 -9.45
CA ALA A 294 -9.41 -18.97 -9.62
C ALA A 294 -9.29 -19.98 -8.46
N PRO A 295 -8.99 -21.26 -8.75
CA PRO A 295 -8.62 -22.25 -7.73
C PRO A 295 -7.46 -21.75 -6.85
N LEU A 296 -7.48 -22.07 -5.56
CA LEU A 296 -6.50 -21.53 -4.59
C LEU A 296 -5.03 -21.77 -4.98
N ASP A 297 -4.72 -22.90 -5.62
CA ASP A 297 -3.39 -23.27 -6.08
C ASP A 297 -2.93 -22.56 -7.37
N GLN A 298 -3.81 -21.77 -7.99
CA GLN A 298 -3.55 -20.93 -9.16
C GLN A 298 -3.89 -19.46 -8.91
N ASN A 299 -4.32 -19.12 -7.69
CA ASN A 299 -4.83 -17.82 -7.33
C ASN A 299 -3.69 -16.92 -6.83
N LEU A 300 -3.48 -15.79 -7.52
CA LEU A 300 -2.30 -14.93 -7.31
C LEU A 300 -2.29 -14.30 -5.90
N PRO A 301 -3.36 -13.62 -5.45
CA PRO A 301 -3.43 -13.11 -4.08
C PRO A 301 -3.25 -14.18 -3.01
N VAL A 302 -3.83 -15.36 -3.21
CA VAL A 302 -3.74 -16.47 -2.25
C VAL A 302 -2.32 -16.97 -2.12
N LEU A 303 -1.65 -17.26 -3.22
CA LEU A 303 -0.26 -17.74 -3.18
C LEU A 303 0.71 -16.67 -2.67
N LEU A 304 0.46 -15.39 -2.97
CA LEU A 304 1.22 -14.28 -2.39
C LEU A 304 1.06 -14.22 -0.87
N ALA A 305 -0.18 -14.30 -0.37
CA ALA A 305 -0.48 -14.31 1.06
C ALA A 305 0.12 -15.53 1.77
N LEU A 306 -0.04 -16.73 1.21
CA LEU A 306 0.51 -17.96 1.78
C LEU A 306 2.05 -17.94 1.82
N THR A 307 2.69 -17.31 0.82
CA THR A 307 4.14 -17.06 0.84
C THR A 307 4.54 -16.11 1.97
N GLY A 308 3.75 -15.07 2.22
CA GLY A 308 3.91 -14.18 3.39
C GLY A 308 3.77 -14.94 4.71
N ILE A 309 2.72 -15.76 4.84
CA ILE A 309 2.42 -16.55 6.04
C ILE A 309 3.54 -17.55 6.37
N TRP A 310 4.05 -18.23 5.34
CA TRP A 310 5.19 -19.13 5.48
C TRP A 310 6.41 -18.42 6.08
N HIS A 311 6.72 -17.21 5.61
CA HIS A 311 7.87 -16.49 6.10
C HIS A 311 7.67 -15.88 7.49
N HIS A 312 6.52 -15.27 7.75
CA HIS A 312 6.30 -14.56 9.02
C HIS A 312 5.88 -15.51 10.14
N GLN A 313 4.77 -16.23 9.99
CA GLN A 313 4.22 -17.08 11.05
C GLN A 313 4.96 -18.43 11.19
N ILE A 314 5.49 -19.00 10.10
CA ILE A 314 6.15 -20.31 10.15
C ILE A 314 7.66 -20.18 10.32
N CYS A 315 8.34 -19.33 9.55
CA CYS A 315 9.79 -19.13 9.66
C CYS A 315 10.19 -18.08 10.71
N GLY A 316 9.25 -17.27 11.21
CA GLY A 316 9.53 -16.26 12.25
C GLY A 316 10.26 -15.02 11.75
N TYR A 317 10.21 -14.72 10.44
CA TYR A 317 10.86 -13.53 9.89
C TYR A 317 9.98 -12.29 10.15
N PRO A 318 10.44 -11.31 10.94
CA PRO A 318 9.55 -10.30 11.54
C PRO A 318 9.08 -9.20 10.57
N THR A 319 9.76 -9.03 9.45
CA THR A 319 9.51 -7.94 8.50
C THR A 319 9.59 -8.45 7.07
N ARG A 320 8.94 -7.78 6.13
CA ARG A 320 9.10 -8.01 4.69
C ARG A 320 9.43 -6.70 3.97
N ALA A 321 10.24 -6.81 2.90
CA ALA A 321 10.64 -5.67 2.10
C ALA A 321 9.94 -5.68 0.72
N VAL A 322 9.26 -4.60 0.34
CA VAL A 322 8.69 -4.41 -1.01
C VAL A 322 9.63 -3.51 -1.81
N LEU A 323 10.19 -4.05 -2.89
CA LEU A 323 11.33 -3.47 -3.60
C LEU A 323 10.98 -3.31 -5.08
N PRO A 324 10.20 -2.27 -5.45
CA PRO A 324 9.85 -2.04 -6.84
C PRO A 324 11.07 -1.54 -7.63
N TYR A 325 11.43 -2.22 -8.71
CA TYR A 325 12.43 -1.75 -9.67
C TYR A 325 11.74 -0.87 -10.72
N ASP A 326 11.13 0.19 -10.20
CA ASP A 326 10.51 1.28 -10.94
C ASP A 326 10.51 2.51 -10.01
N ASN A 327 11.15 3.60 -10.45
CA ASN A 327 11.28 4.81 -9.63
C ASN A 327 9.92 5.50 -9.38
N ARG A 328 8.93 5.29 -10.25
CA ARG A 328 7.60 5.90 -10.11
C ARG A 328 6.75 5.20 -9.05
N LEU A 329 7.09 3.97 -8.69
CA LEU A 329 6.52 3.24 -7.56
C LEU A 329 7.17 3.61 -6.21
N LEU A 330 7.86 4.76 -6.11
CA LEU A 330 8.50 5.25 -4.88
C LEU A 330 7.58 5.24 -3.65
N ARG A 331 6.30 5.57 -3.83
CA ARG A 331 5.32 5.61 -2.75
C ARG A 331 4.56 4.30 -2.55
N LEU A 332 4.80 3.27 -3.37
CA LEU A 332 4.12 1.98 -3.22
C LEU A 332 4.44 1.29 -1.87
N PRO A 333 5.70 1.23 -1.39
CA PRO A 333 5.97 0.67 -0.07
C PRO A 333 5.24 1.41 1.06
N ALA A 334 5.17 2.75 1.00
CA ALA A 334 4.45 3.56 1.99
C ALA A 334 2.93 3.39 1.92
N TYR A 335 2.36 3.21 0.72
CA TYR A 335 0.96 2.84 0.56
C TYR A 335 0.67 1.47 1.19
N LEU A 336 1.52 0.49 0.92
CA LEU A 336 1.37 -0.87 1.46
C LEU A 336 1.57 -0.96 2.97
N GLN A 337 2.37 -0.06 3.56
CA GLN A 337 2.46 0.07 5.01
C GLN A 337 1.10 0.33 5.64
N GLN A 338 0.34 1.31 5.13
CA GLN A 338 -1.00 1.55 5.66
C GLN A 338 -1.92 0.37 5.33
N LEU A 339 -1.93 -0.08 4.07
CA LEU A 339 -2.83 -1.15 3.63
C LEU A 339 -2.69 -2.41 4.48
N GLU A 340 -1.48 -2.86 4.78
CA GLU A 340 -1.25 -4.12 5.50
C GLU A 340 -1.15 -3.93 7.02
N MET A 341 -0.39 -2.95 7.49
CA MET A 341 -0.12 -2.82 8.93
C MET A 341 -1.33 -2.28 9.69
N GLU A 342 -2.13 -1.38 9.09
CA GLU A 342 -3.38 -0.90 9.71
C GLU A 342 -4.48 -1.96 9.62
N SER A 343 -4.49 -2.81 8.57
CA SER A 343 -5.45 -3.91 8.43
C SER A 343 -5.14 -5.08 9.37
N ASN A 344 -3.92 -5.62 9.29
CA ASN A 344 -3.56 -6.90 9.89
C ASN A 344 -2.65 -6.75 11.12
N GLY A 345 -2.27 -5.53 11.52
CA GLY A 345 -1.58 -5.25 12.79
C GLY A 345 -2.52 -5.34 14.00
N LYS A 346 -3.11 -6.52 14.22
CA LYS A 346 -4.15 -6.77 15.23
C LYS A 346 -3.65 -7.79 16.25
N ARG A 347 -4.20 -7.73 17.47
CA ARG A 347 -3.85 -8.68 18.54
C ARG A 347 -5.02 -9.54 19.02
N VAL A 348 -6.23 -9.23 18.59
CA VAL A 348 -7.48 -9.89 19.02
C VAL A 348 -8.11 -10.56 17.81
N ALA A 349 -8.50 -11.83 17.98
CA ALA A 349 -9.27 -12.59 17.00
C ALA A 349 -10.74 -12.13 16.98
N MET A 350 -11.50 -12.54 15.96
CA MET A 350 -12.92 -12.19 15.81
C MET A 350 -13.80 -12.66 16.98
N ASP A 351 -13.41 -13.71 17.69
CA ASP A 351 -14.13 -14.21 18.88
C ASP A 351 -13.80 -13.46 20.18
N GLY A 352 -12.91 -12.45 20.11
CA GLY A 352 -12.48 -11.64 21.25
C GLY A 352 -11.28 -12.22 22.02
N SER A 353 -10.73 -13.37 21.63
CA SER A 353 -9.54 -13.94 22.26
C SER A 353 -8.23 -13.28 21.75
N ASP A 354 -7.16 -13.35 22.54
CA ASP A 354 -5.82 -12.95 22.08
C ASP A 354 -5.32 -13.94 21.00
N LEU A 355 -4.61 -13.43 20.00
CA LEU A 355 -4.02 -14.28 18.96
C LEU A 355 -2.93 -15.20 19.50
N GLU A 356 -2.98 -16.47 19.07
CA GLU A 356 -1.97 -17.48 19.41
C GLU A 356 -0.72 -17.45 18.51
N VAL A 357 -0.78 -16.71 17.41
CA VAL A 357 0.31 -16.49 16.46
C VAL A 357 0.51 -14.98 16.23
N VAL A 358 1.70 -14.59 15.78
CA VAL A 358 1.95 -13.20 15.37
C VAL A 358 1.06 -12.81 14.18
N SER A 359 0.62 -11.55 14.19
CA SER A 359 -0.31 -10.97 13.21
C SER A 359 0.40 -10.54 11.92
N GLY A 360 -0.04 -9.47 11.26
CA GLY A 360 0.67 -8.91 10.09
C GLY A 360 2.11 -8.46 10.40
N PRO A 361 3.05 -8.59 9.45
CA PRO A 361 4.44 -8.20 9.61
C PRO A 361 4.64 -6.68 9.47
N VAL A 362 5.84 -6.19 9.82
CA VAL A 362 6.27 -4.84 9.42
C VAL A 362 6.60 -4.83 7.93
N VAL A 363 5.98 -3.91 7.19
CA VAL A 363 6.23 -3.68 5.76
C VAL A 363 7.11 -2.46 5.57
N TRP A 364 8.12 -2.56 4.72
CA TRP A 364 9.01 -1.44 4.39
C TRP A 364 9.65 -1.63 3.02
N GLY A 365 10.34 -0.61 2.52
CA GLY A 365 11.11 -0.72 1.28
C GLY A 365 11.29 0.61 0.56
N GLU A 366 12.11 0.55 -0.49
CA GLU A 366 12.43 1.66 -1.39
C GLU A 366 12.63 1.09 -2.80
N PRO A 367 12.45 1.89 -3.86
CA PRO A 367 12.71 1.43 -5.21
C PRO A 367 14.15 0.95 -5.42
N GLY A 368 14.28 -0.07 -6.26
CA GLY A 368 15.55 -0.43 -6.88
C GLY A 368 15.95 0.62 -7.93
N THR A 369 17.23 0.96 -8.07
CA THR A 369 18.39 0.40 -7.37
C THR A 369 18.75 1.16 -6.09
N ASN A 370 18.03 2.22 -5.72
CA ASN A 370 18.34 3.07 -4.55
C ASN A 370 18.42 2.26 -3.26
N GLY A 371 17.45 1.37 -3.01
CA GLY A 371 17.47 0.47 -1.85
C GLY A 371 18.72 -0.42 -1.79
N GLN A 372 19.27 -0.83 -2.94
CA GLN A 372 20.50 -1.63 -3.02
C GLN A 372 21.70 -0.91 -2.39
N HIS A 373 21.73 0.41 -2.57
CA HIS A 373 22.80 1.28 -2.07
C HIS A 373 22.50 1.88 -0.69
N ALA A 374 21.44 1.43 -0.02
CA ALA A 374 21.05 1.89 1.31
C ALA A 374 21.11 0.74 2.33
N PHE A 375 20.26 -0.27 2.19
CA PHE A 375 20.00 -1.26 3.25
C PHE A 375 20.19 -2.73 2.81
N TYR A 376 20.53 -3.00 1.55
CA TYR A 376 20.75 -4.37 1.09
C TYR A 376 21.95 -5.04 1.75
N GLN A 377 22.89 -4.26 2.30
CA GLN A 377 23.95 -4.79 3.17
C GLN A 377 23.37 -5.60 4.33
N LEU A 378 22.35 -5.07 5.00
CA LEU A 378 21.64 -5.77 6.08
C LEU A 378 20.85 -6.96 5.52
N ILE A 379 20.18 -6.78 4.39
CA ILE A 379 19.42 -7.87 3.77
C ILE A 379 20.34 -9.05 3.43
N HIS A 380 21.54 -8.82 2.90
CA HIS A 380 22.48 -9.88 2.48
C HIS A 380 23.29 -10.50 3.61
N GLN A 381 23.79 -9.70 4.55
CA GLN A 381 24.76 -10.13 5.56
C GLN A 381 24.31 -9.89 7.01
N GLY A 382 23.12 -9.34 7.22
CA GLY A 382 22.51 -9.23 8.55
C GLY A 382 22.13 -10.60 9.13
N THR A 383 21.89 -10.64 10.43
CA THR A 383 21.68 -11.89 11.18
C THR A 383 20.26 -12.45 11.10
N THR A 384 19.30 -11.65 10.62
CA THR A 384 17.90 -12.05 10.48
C THR A 384 17.52 -11.98 9.00
N PRO A 385 16.93 -13.05 8.42
CA PRO A 385 16.41 -13.00 7.06
C PRO A 385 15.28 -11.98 6.91
N VAL A 386 15.27 -11.29 5.78
CA VAL A 386 14.19 -10.38 5.36
C VAL A 386 13.67 -10.89 4.01
N PRO A 387 12.46 -11.48 3.96
CA PRO A 387 11.77 -11.77 2.71
C PRO A 387 11.67 -10.52 1.83
N CYS A 388 12.11 -10.65 0.59
CA CYS A 388 12.12 -9.56 -0.38
C CYS A 388 11.10 -9.81 -1.50
N GLU A 389 10.24 -8.84 -1.76
CA GLU A 389 9.26 -8.87 -2.84
C GLU A 389 9.69 -7.88 -3.92
N PHE A 390 10.30 -8.40 -4.98
CA PHE A 390 10.70 -7.62 -6.14
C PHE A 390 9.50 -7.37 -7.04
N ILE A 391 9.38 -6.17 -7.59
CA ILE A 391 8.41 -5.85 -8.65
C ILE A 391 9.19 -5.28 -9.82
N LEU A 392 9.01 -5.81 -11.03
CA LEU A 392 9.75 -5.39 -12.22
C LEU A 392 8.82 -5.34 -13.44
N ALA A 393 8.90 -4.26 -14.21
CA ALA A 393 8.31 -4.21 -15.55
C ALA A 393 9.29 -4.72 -16.60
N ALA A 394 8.82 -5.51 -17.56
CA ALA A 394 9.62 -5.98 -18.69
C ALA A 394 10.03 -4.82 -19.61
N LYS A 395 9.20 -3.78 -19.71
CA LYS A 395 9.43 -2.59 -20.53
C LYS A 395 9.39 -1.32 -19.68
N GLY A 396 10.35 -0.42 -19.92
CA GLY A 396 10.29 0.97 -19.45
C GLY A 396 9.37 1.82 -20.32
N HIS A 397 9.11 3.07 -19.90
CA HIS A 397 8.30 4.03 -20.65
C HIS A 397 9.11 4.87 -21.66
N GLU A 398 10.44 4.83 -21.56
CA GLU A 398 11.37 5.63 -22.37
C GLU A 398 12.17 4.76 -23.35
N PRO A 399 11.69 4.51 -24.59
CA PRO A 399 12.38 3.64 -25.55
C PRO A 399 13.82 4.08 -25.86
N HIS A 400 14.09 5.39 -25.86
CA HIS A 400 15.43 5.95 -26.10
C HIS A 400 16.41 5.69 -24.93
N LEU A 401 15.91 5.29 -23.75
CA LEU A 401 16.69 4.91 -22.57
C LEU A 401 16.62 3.40 -22.29
N ALA A 402 16.31 2.57 -23.29
CA ALA A 402 16.21 1.11 -23.12
C ALA A 402 17.45 0.47 -22.46
N HIS A 403 18.64 1.05 -22.66
CA HIS A 403 19.88 0.60 -22.01
C HIS A 403 19.86 0.79 -20.47
N HIS A 404 19.22 1.85 -19.96
CA HIS A 404 18.98 1.99 -18.52
C HIS A 404 18.03 0.89 -18.01
N HIS A 405 16.97 0.59 -18.77
CA HIS A 405 16.00 -0.43 -18.37
C HIS A 405 16.63 -1.84 -18.32
N ILE A 406 17.51 -2.16 -19.27
CA ILE A 406 18.29 -3.41 -19.26
C ILE A 406 19.14 -3.50 -17.98
N LEU A 407 19.85 -2.43 -17.61
CA LEU A 407 20.66 -2.42 -16.39
C LEU A 407 19.79 -2.54 -15.13
N LEU A 408 18.64 -1.89 -15.08
CA LEU A 408 17.68 -1.98 -13.99
C LEU A 408 17.18 -3.42 -13.81
N ALA A 409 16.72 -4.05 -14.89
CA ALA A 409 16.27 -5.44 -14.90
C ALA A 409 17.39 -6.42 -14.52
N ALA A 410 18.60 -6.24 -15.06
CA ALA A 410 19.76 -7.05 -14.72
C ALA A 410 20.07 -6.98 -13.21
N ASN A 411 20.01 -5.78 -12.63
CA ASN A 411 20.19 -5.58 -11.19
C ASN A 411 19.09 -6.26 -10.37
N CYS A 412 17.82 -6.17 -10.79
CA CYS A 412 16.72 -6.85 -10.10
C CYS A 412 16.94 -8.37 -10.04
N LEU A 413 17.24 -8.97 -11.19
CA LEU A 413 17.43 -10.41 -11.31
C LEU A 413 18.68 -10.86 -10.55
N ALA A 414 19.80 -10.14 -10.70
CA ALA A 414 21.05 -10.44 -9.99
C ALA A 414 20.91 -10.36 -8.47
N GLN A 415 20.12 -9.41 -7.95
CA GLN A 415 19.88 -9.33 -6.50
C GLN A 415 19.05 -10.52 -6.00
N SER A 416 17.99 -10.92 -6.73
CA SER A 416 17.22 -12.11 -6.36
C SER A 416 18.06 -13.41 -6.41
N GLU A 417 18.97 -13.52 -7.38
CA GLU A 417 19.92 -14.64 -7.47
C GLU A 417 20.94 -14.62 -6.33
N ALA A 418 21.52 -13.45 -6.03
CA ALA A 418 22.51 -13.30 -4.97
C ALA A 418 21.93 -13.62 -3.58
N LEU A 419 20.66 -13.25 -3.31
CA LEU A 419 19.96 -13.60 -2.08
C LEU A 419 19.80 -15.12 -1.90
N MET A 420 19.49 -15.83 -2.99
CA MET A 420 19.37 -17.27 -3.00
C MET A 420 20.73 -17.97 -2.85
N ARG A 421 21.68 -17.65 -3.72
CA ARG A 421 22.97 -18.35 -3.85
C ARG A 421 23.92 -18.01 -2.71
N GLY A 422 24.11 -16.72 -2.45
CA GLY A 422 25.20 -16.24 -1.60
C GLY A 422 26.58 -16.45 -2.24
N ARG A 423 27.59 -16.57 -1.39
CA ARG A 423 29.01 -16.77 -1.74
C ARG A 423 29.70 -17.51 -0.60
N SER A 424 30.28 -18.66 -0.89
CA SER A 424 30.94 -19.50 0.10
C SER A 424 32.25 -18.87 0.61
N LEU A 425 32.76 -19.41 1.74
CA LEU A 425 34.07 -18.99 2.26
C LEU A 425 35.21 -19.34 1.28
N ASP A 426 35.10 -20.46 0.57
CA ASP A 426 36.13 -20.90 -0.37
C ASP A 426 36.17 -19.97 -1.60
N GLU A 427 35.01 -19.63 -2.16
CA GLU A 427 34.91 -18.63 -3.24
C GLU A 427 35.45 -17.27 -2.78
N ALA A 428 35.08 -16.83 -1.56
CA ALA A 428 35.59 -15.58 -1.00
C ALA A 428 37.10 -15.61 -0.76
N ARG A 429 37.65 -16.75 -0.34
CA ARG A 429 39.09 -16.95 -0.14
C ARG A 429 39.83 -16.87 -1.47
N ASP A 430 39.33 -17.52 -2.51
CA ASP A 430 39.98 -17.48 -3.82
C ASP A 430 39.95 -16.08 -4.44
N LEU A 431 38.87 -15.32 -4.25
CA LEU A 431 38.82 -13.90 -4.61
C LEU A 431 39.87 -13.06 -3.87
N MET A 432 40.11 -13.34 -2.59
CA MET A 432 41.09 -12.59 -1.79
C MET A 432 42.53 -12.98 -2.09
N LYS A 433 42.80 -14.26 -2.38
CA LYS A 433 44.09 -14.72 -2.90
C LYS A 433 44.42 -14.05 -4.23
N ALA A 434 43.46 -13.92 -5.15
CA ALA A 434 43.64 -13.24 -6.42
C ALA A 434 43.97 -11.73 -6.27
N LYS A 435 43.66 -11.14 -5.11
CA LYS A 435 44.07 -9.77 -4.74
C LYS A 435 45.42 -9.71 -4.01
N GLY A 436 46.14 -10.82 -3.91
CA GLY A 436 47.46 -10.91 -3.27
C GLY A 436 47.42 -10.96 -1.74
N LEU A 437 46.27 -11.27 -1.13
CA LEU A 437 46.17 -11.44 0.32
C LEU A 437 46.58 -12.86 0.73
N GLU A 438 47.31 -12.96 1.84
CA GLU A 438 47.83 -14.22 2.38
C GLU A 438 47.64 -14.31 3.91
N GLY A 439 47.86 -15.52 4.46
CA GLY A 439 47.88 -15.76 5.89
C GLY A 439 46.59 -15.36 6.63
N ALA A 440 46.76 -14.75 7.80
CA ALA A 440 45.62 -14.34 8.63
C ALA A 440 44.75 -13.25 7.99
N GLU A 441 45.34 -12.38 7.15
CA GLU A 441 44.59 -11.31 6.49
C GLU A 441 43.68 -11.86 5.40
N LEU A 442 44.15 -12.84 4.64
CA LEU A 442 43.34 -13.59 3.69
C LEU A 442 42.08 -14.16 4.37
N GLU A 443 42.26 -14.89 5.47
CA GLU A 443 41.13 -15.52 6.17
C GLU A 443 40.16 -14.48 6.75
N ARG A 444 40.68 -13.38 7.32
CA ARG A 444 39.84 -12.30 7.85
C ARG A 444 39.00 -11.67 6.73
N GLN A 445 39.64 -11.29 5.62
CA GLN A 445 38.99 -10.62 4.49
C GLN A 445 38.04 -11.55 3.73
N ALA A 446 38.34 -12.85 3.65
CA ALA A 446 37.45 -13.85 3.08
C ALA A 446 36.15 -13.97 3.89
N ARG A 447 36.23 -14.04 5.23
CA ARG A 447 35.05 -14.14 6.12
C ARG A 447 34.09 -12.95 5.97
N HIS A 448 34.62 -11.73 5.84
CA HIS A 448 33.78 -10.54 5.60
C HIS A 448 33.09 -10.53 4.23
N ARG A 449 33.56 -11.35 3.28
CA ARG A 449 33.01 -11.45 1.91
C ARG A 449 32.16 -12.70 1.68
N VAL A 450 31.88 -13.47 2.74
CA VAL A 450 30.90 -14.55 2.72
C VAL A 450 29.50 -13.95 2.66
N PHE A 451 28.68 -14.47 1.76
CA PHE A 451 27.25 -14.19 1.71
C PHE A 451 26.56 -15.50 2.06
N PRO A 452 25.81 -15.59 3.18
CA PRO A 452 25.19 -16.86 3.59
C PRO A 452 24.22 -17.46 2.55
N GLY A 453 23.67 -16.61 1.68
CA GLY A 453 22.61 -17.00 0.75
C GLY A 453 21.37 -17.49 1.51
N ASN A 454 20.57 -18.32 0.85
CA ASN A 454 19.35 -18.91 1.39
C ASN A 454 18.36 -17.87 1.96
N ARG A 455 18.31 -16.68 1.35
CA ARG A 455 17.39 -15.60 1.73
C ARG A 455 16.23 -15.57 0.75
N PRO A 456 14.98 -15.67 1.22
CA PRO A 456 13.85 -15.84 0.33
C PRO A 456 13.52 -14.54 -0.41
N SER A 457 13.13 -14.68 -1.67
CA SER A 457 12.57 -13.59 -2.45
C SER A 457 11.49 -14.06 -3.41
N THR A 458 10.56 -13.18 -3.73
CA THR A 458 9.61 -13.35 -4.83
C THR A 458 9.81 -12.27 -5.88
N THR A 459 9.38 -12.51 -7.11
CA THR A 459 9.37 -11.51 -8.18
C THR A 459 7.99 -11.45 -8.82
N LEU A 460 7.38 -10.27 -8.77
CA LEU A 460 6.22 -9.92 -9.58
C LEU A 460 6.70 -9.22 -10.84
N LEU A 461 6.63 -9.92 -11.97
CA LEU A 461 6.95 -9.38 -13.29
C LEU A 461 5.66 -8.97 -14.00
N VAL A 462 5.67 -7.77 -14.58
CA VAL A 462 4.58 -7.22 -15.41
C VAL A 462 5.14 -6.78 -16.77
N ASP A 463 4.30 -6.58 -17.79
CA ASP A 463 4.78 -6.14 -19.10
C ASP A 463 5.29 -4.69 -19.08
N GLN A 464 4.43 -3.74 -18.69
CA GLN A 464 4.73 -2.32 -18.52
C GLN A 464 3.81 -1.74 -17.45
N LEU A 465 4.25 -0.75 -16.67
CA LEU A 465 3.40 -0.11 -15.66
C LEU A 465 2.40 0.86 -16.32
N THR A 466 1.21 0.35 -16.65
CA THR A 466 0.07 1.12 -17.18
C THR A 466 -0.96 1.40 -16.08
N PRO A 467 -1.98 2.26 -16.29
CA PRO A 467 -3.05 2.43 -15.31
C PRO A 467 -3.73 1.10 -14.95
N TYR A 468 -4.01 0.26 -15.96
CA TYR A 468 -4.55 -1.09 -15.78
C TYR A 468 -3.65 -1.96 -14.92
N VAL A 469 -2.35 -2.02 -15.23
CA VAL A 469 -1.40 -2.85 -14.47
C VAL A 469 -1.23 -2.35 -13.04
N LEU A 470 -1.24 -1.04 -12.81
CA LEU A 470 -1.23 -0.49 -11.46
C LEU A 470 -2.50 -0.92 -10.70
N GLY A 471 -3.67 -0.87 -11.34
CA GLY A 471 -4.93 -1.36 -10.77
C GLY A 471 -4.84 -2.83 -10.35
N GLN A 472 -4.28 -3.69 -11.21
CA GLN A 472 -4.05 -5.09 -10.89
C GLN A 472 -3.11 -5.26 -9.68
N ILE A 473 -2.01 -4.50 -9.62
CA ILE A 473 -1.04 -4.56 -8.52
C ILE A 473 -1.68 -4.15 -7.20
N VAL A 474 -2.40 -3.02 -7.16
CA VAL A 474 -3.04 -2.54 -5.93
C VAL A 474 -4.07 -3.56 -5.44
N ALA A 475 -4.96 -4.04 -6.31
CA ALA A 475 -5.96 -5.04 -5.96
C ALA A 475 -5.35 -6.39 -5.55
N LEU A 476 -4.22 -6.79 -6.14
CA LEU A 476 -3.47 -8.00 -5.74
C LEU A 476 -3.07 -7.94 -4.27
N TYR A 477 -2.54 -6.80 -3.82
CA TYR A 477 -2.13 -6.62 -2.42
C TYR A 477 -3.34 -6.43 -1.49
N GLU A 478 -4.42 -5.80 -1.92
CA GLU A 478 -5.66 -5.74 -1.13
C GLU A 478 -6.21 -7.13 -0.81
N HIS A 479 -6.27 -8.01 -1.82
CA HIS A 479 -6.73 -9.38 -1.64
C HIS A 479 -5.75 -10.24 -0.86
N ARG A 480 -4.44 -9.99 -0.99
CA ARG A 480 -3.43 -10.61 -0.11
C ARG A 480 -3.73 -10.31 1.36
N VAL A 481 -3.93 -9.03 1.69
CA VAL A 481 -4.24 -8.60 3.06
C VAL A 481 -5.53 -9.24 3.57
N PHE A 482 -6.55 -9.36 2.72
CA PHE A 482 -7.78 -10.08 3.06
C PHE A 482 -7.52 -11.57 3.35
N VAL A 483 -6.77 -12.27 2.50
CA VAL A 483 -6.45 -13.70 2.70
C VAL A 483 -5.70 -13.92 4.02
N GLU A 484 -4.69 -13.09 4.29
CA GLU A 484 -3.94 -13.13 5.55
C GLU A 484 -4.86 -12.90 6.76
N GLY A 485 -5.75 -11.91 6.70
CA GLY A 485 -6.69 -11.61 7.76
C GLY A 485 -7.67 -12.74 8.06
N VAL A 486 -8.22 -13.37 7.01
CA VAL A 486 -9.10 -14.54 7.16
C VAL A 486 -8.38 -15.71 7.82
N ILE A 487 -7.16 -16.04 7.37
CA ILE A 487 -6.37 -17.14 7.94
C ILE A 487 -5.98 -16.88 9.39
N LEU A 488 -5.70 -15.63 9.74
CA LEU A 488 -5.39 -15.23 11.12
C LEU A 488 -6.63 -15.10 12.00
N GLY A 489 -7.84 -15.11 11.42
CA GLY A 489 -9.09 -14.96 12.16
C GLY A 489 -9.27 -13.56 12.76
N ILE A 490 -8.84 -12.51 12.07
CA ILE A 490 -8.90 -11.11 12.53
C ILE A 490 -9.81 -10.25 11.65
N ASN A 491 -10.20 -9.08 12.16
CA ASN A 491 -10.85 -8.05 11.34
C ASN A 491 -9.79 -7.20 10.61
N SER A 492 -9.68 -7.34 9.29
CA SER A 492 -8.77 -6.53 8.46
C SER A 492 -9.30 -5.12 8.18
N PHE A 493 -10.53 -4.79 8.56
CA PHE A 493 -11.24 -3.62 8.04
C PHE A 493 -11.55 -2.55 9.08
N ASP A 494 -11.39 -2.85 10.37
CA ASP A 494 -11.42 -1.86 11.45
C ASP A 494 -10.02 -1.29 11.77
N GLN A 495 -9.97 -0.30 12.68
CA GLN A 495 -8.71 0.34 13.11
C GLN A 495 -8.79 0.99 14.52
N TRP A 496 -9.35 0.29 15.52
CA TRP A 496 -9.52 0.83 16.88
C TRP A 496 -8.22 1.35 17.54
N GLY A 497 -7.06 0.83 17.11
CA GLY A 497 -5.75 1.23 17.64
C GLY A 497 -5.39 2.72 17.45
N VAL A 498 -6.10 3.47 16.60
CA VAL A 498 -5.82 4.90 16.35
C VAL A 498 -6.53 5.85 17.32
N GLU A 499 -7.47 5.37 18.14
CA GLU A 499 -8.34 6.22 18.95
C GLU A 499 -7.64 6.83 20.16
N LEU A 500 -6.91 6.01 20.92
CA LEU A 500 -6.27 6.45 22.17
C LEU A 500 -5.30 7.63 21.94
N GLY A 501 -4.52 7.60 20.85
CA GLY A 501 -3.62 8.69 20.49
C GLY A 501 -4.37 10.01 20.23
N LYS A 502 -5.50 9.95 19.54
CA LYS A 502 -6.35 11.13 19.25
C LYS A 502 -6.97 11.69 20.52
N GLU A 503 -7.48 10.83 21.39
CA GLU A 503 -8.04 11.25 22.68
C GLU A 503 -6.99 11.91 23.58
N LEU A 504 -5.80 11.32 23.66
CA LEU A 504 -4.70 11.85 24.46
C LEU A 504 -4.19 13.18 23.88
N ALA A 505 -4.09 13.32 22.56
CA ALA A 505 -3.68 14.57 21.93
C ALA A 505 -4.60 15.75 22.33
N LEU A 506 -5.92 15.54 22.32
CA LEU A 506 -6.89 16.54 22.77
C LEU A 506 -6.75 16.89 24.26
N LYS A 507 -6.30 15.95 25.10
CA LYS A 507 -6.03 16.17 26.53
C LYS A 507 -4.69 16.85 26.80
N VAL A 508 -3.71 16.68 25.90
CA VAL A 508 -2.37 17.29 26.00
C VAL A 508 -2.35 18.72 25.42
N GLU A 509 -3.17 19.01 24.40
CA GLU A 509 -3.23 20.34 23.78
C GLU A 509 -3.38 21.50 24.77
N PRO A 510 -4.23 21.43 25.83
CA PRO A 510 -4.32 22.47 26.84
C PRO A 510 -3.01 22.75 27.58
N LEU A 511 -2.19 21.72 27.88
CA LEU A 511 -0.88 21.90 28.50
C LEU A 511 0.03 22.79 27.65
N LEU A 512 -0.01 22.60 26.33
CA LEU A 512 0.78 23.38 25.37
C LEU A 512 0.24 24.82 25.18
N LYS A 513 -0.98 25.09 25.63
CA LYS A 513 -1.60 26.43 25.71
C LYS A 513 -1.37 27.09 27.08
N GLY A 514 -0.57 26.48 27.96
CA GLY A 514 -0.32 26.96 29.31
C GLY A 514 -1.52 26.82 30.26
N GLN A 515 -2.48 25.96 29.92
CA GLN A 515 -3.66 25.69 30.74
C GLN A 515 -3.40 24.50 31.67
N ASP A 516 -4.09 24.45 32.80
CA ASP A 516 -4.06 23.29 33.69
C ASP A 516 -4.79 22.11 33.03
N ALA A 517 -4.15 20.95 33.01
CA ALA A 517 -4.71 19.70 32.52
C ALA A 517 -4.15 18.54 33.35
N PRO A 518 -4.80 18.18 34.48
CA PRO A 518 -4.35 17.09 35.33
C PRO A 518 -4.59 15.72 34.68
N GLY A 519 -3.86 14.70 35.14
CA GLY A 519 -4.03 13.31 34.70
C GLY A 519 -3.00 12.79 33.71
N HIS A 520 -1.97 13.59 33.39
CA HIS A 520 -0.82 13.17 32.59
C HIS A 520 0.32 12.67 33.48
N ASP A 521 1.16 11.79 32.93
CA ASP A 521 2.37 11.35 33.62
C ASP A 521 3.42 12.48 33.72
N ALA A 522 4.42 12.26 34.58
CA ALA A 522 5.46 13.25 34.86
C ALA A 522 6.32 13.58 33.63
N SER A 523 6.53 12.61 32.71
CA SER A 523 7.30 12.84 31.49
C SER A 523 6.55 13.77 30.55
N THR A 524 5.28 13.46 30.26
CA THR A 524 4.42 14.27 29.38
C THR A 524 4.28 15.70 29.90
N THR A 525 4.04 15.86 31.20
CA THR A 525 3.92 17.19 31.83
C THR A 525 5.22 17.99 31.74
N ASN A 526 6.36 17.36 32.03
CA ASN A 526 7.67 18.01 31.98
C ASN A 526 8.05 18.43 30.54
N LEU A 527 7.78 17.58 29.54
CA LEU A 527 8.03 17.92 28.14
C LEU A 527 7.13 19.05 27.66
N ALA A 528 5.84 19.04 28.02
CA ALA A 528 4.93 20.13 27.69
C ALA A 528 5.42 21.47 28.28
N ALA A 529 5.87 21.46 29.54
CA ALA A 529 6.46 22.64 30.17
C ALA A 529 7.72 23.14 29.45
N MET A 530 8.61 22.24 29.01
CA MET A 530 9.79 22.59 28.22
C MET A 530 9.41 23.21 26.87
N ILE A 531 8.37 22.70 26.20
CA ILE A 531 7.88 23.24 24.92
C ILE A 531 7.28 24.65 25.14
N VAL A 532 6.46 24.84 26.17
CA VAL A 532 5.90 26.15 26.50
C VAL A 532 7.03 27.14 26.79
N ALA A 533 7.99 26.78 27.64
CA ALA A 533 9.13 27.64 27.96
C ALA A 533 9.99 28.00 26.72
N ALA A 534 10.10 27.10 25.74
CA ALA A 534 10.85 27.35 24.51
C ALA A 534 10.13 28.31 23.53
N ARG A 535 8.81 28.51 23.66
CA ARG A 535 8.01 29.39 22.80
C ARG A 535 8.02 30.86 23.22
N GLY A 536 8.58 31.16 24.40
CA GLY A 536 8.41 32.47 25.06
C GLY A 536 7.03 32.60 25.68
#